data_AF-A0A9E3HXX7-F1
#
_entry.id   AF-A0A9E3HXX7-F1
#
_cell.length_a   1.000
_cell.length_b   1.000
_cell.length_c   1.000
_cell.angle_alpha   90.00
_cell.angle_beta   90.00
_cell.angle_gamma   90.00
#
_symmetry.space_group_name_H-M   'P 1'
#
loop_
_entity.id
_entity.type
_entity.pdbx_description
1 polymer ?
#
loop_
_entity_poly.entity_id
_entity_poly.type
_entity_poly.pdbx_seq_one_letter_code
_entity_poly.pdbx_strand_id
1 'polypeptide(L)' 'MNDAERFLLINRQCENVSRLIDEAERTPDRASAEALYRLAIDRTSIISEAVRRELRTMIRETPDGLENAA' A
#
# COMPACT_ATOMS: atom_id res chain seq x y z
N MET A 1 13.35 0.06 -10.51
CA MET A 1 11.98 -0.45 -10.67
C MET A 1 11.21 0.57 -11.47
N ASN A 2 10.54 0.18 -12.55
CA ASN A 2 9.66 1.07 -13.31
C ASN A 2 8.28 1.16 -12.64
N ASP A 3 7.42 2.05 -13.13
CA ASP A 3 6.10 2.28 -12.51
C ASP A 3 5.17 1.08 -12.61
N ALA A 4 5.26 0.28 -13.68
CA ALA A 4 4.47 -0.94 -13.83
C ALA A 4 4.87 -2.00 -12.80
N GLU A 5 6.17 -2.22 -12.59
CA GLU A 5 6.70 -3.12 -11.57
C GLU A 5 6.30 -2.66 -10.16
N ARG A 6 6.32 -1.35 -9.89
CA ARG A 6 5.86 -0.77 -8.61
C ARG A 6 4.36 -1.01 -8.41
N PHE A 7 3.55 -0.78 -9.43
CA PHE A 7 2.11 -1.02 -9.38
C PHE A 7 1.79 -2.50 -9.09
N LEU A 8 2.48 -3.42 -9.78
CA LEU A 8 2.33 -4.86 -9.53
C LEU A 8 2.73 -5.25 -8.10
N LEU A 9 3.81 -4.66 -7.57
CA LEU A 9 4.23 -4.89 -6.20
C LEU A 9 3.15 -4.42 -5.21
N ILE A 10 2.64 -3.19 -5.37
CA ILE A 10 1.60 -2.64 -4.49
C ILE A 10 0.34 -3.50 -4.55
N ASN A 11 -0.12 -3.86 -5.74
CA ASN A 11 -1.30 -4.73 -5.90
C ASN A 11 -1.10 -6.08 -5.19
N ARG A 12 0.04 -6.72 -5.36
CA ARG A 12 0.35 -7.99 -4.67
C ARG A 12 0.33 -7.83 -3.15
N GLN A 13 0.79 -6.69 -2.63
CA GLN A 13 0.72 -6.40 -1.20
C GLN A 13 -0.74 -6.19 -0.74
N CYS A 14 -1.56 -5.48 -1.51
CA CYS A 14 -2.99 -5.33 -1.24
C CYS A 14 -3.73 -6.68 -1.26
N GLU A 15 -3.42 -7.57 -2.20
CA GLU A 15 -3.97 -8.93 -2.24
C GLU A 15 -3.62 -9.76 -0.99
N ASN A 16 -2.41 -9.59 -0.45
CA ASN A 16 -2.03 -10.23 0.81
C ASN A 16 -2.90 -9.70 1.97
N VAL A 17 -3.18 -8.40 2.01
CA VAL A 17 -4.06 -7.80 3.02
C VAL A 17 -5.48 -8.33 2.89
N SER A 18 -6.03 -8.39 1.67
CA SER A 18 -7.36 -8.98 1.43
C SER A 18 -7.43 -10.43 1.93
N ARG A 19 -6.40 -11.24 1.69
CA ARG A 19 -6.35 -12.62 2.21
C ARG A 19 -6.35 -12.70 3.73
N LEU A 20 -5.68 -11.79 4.43
CA LEU A 20 -5.70 -11.73 5.89
C LEU A 20 -7.09 -11.39 6.43
N ILE A 21 -7.80 -10.48 5.75
CA ILE A 21 -9.17 -10.11 6.08
C ILE A 21 -10.10 -11.32 5.86
N ASP A 22 -10.02 -11.97 4.70
CA ASP A 22 -10.82 -13.16 4.40
C ASP A 22 -10.58 -14.31 5.40
N GLU A 23 -9.34 -14.50 5.85
CA GLU A 23 -8.98 -15.50 6.86
C GLU A 23 -9.55 -15.13 8.23
N ALA A 24 -9.50 -13.85 8.61
CA ALA A 24 -10.07 -13.36 9.85
C ALA A 24 -11.59 -13.58 9.91
N GLU A 25 -12.30 -13.29 8.81
CA GLU A 25 -13.75 -13.48 8.70
C GLU A 25 -14.19 -14.95 8.83
N ARG A 26 -13.34 -15.89 8.41
CA ARG A 26 -13.60 -17.33 8.51
C ARG A 26 -13.13 -17.94 9.82
N THR A 27 -12.41 -17.19 10.66
CA THR A 27 -11.86 -17.68 11.92
C THR A 27 -12.90 -17.61 13.04
N PRO A 28 -13.32 -18.74 13.63
CA PRO A 28 -14.33 -18.74 14.70
C PRO A 28 -13.81 -18.18 16.03
N ASP A 29 -12.50 -18.28 16.26
CA ASP A 29 -11.86 -17.75 17.46
C ASP A 29 -11.68 -16.24 17.34
N ARG A 30 -12.35 -15.51 18.23
CA ARG A 30 -12.33 -14.04 18.22
C ARG A 30 -10.93 -13.48 18.40
N ALA A 31 -10.11 -14.07 19.28
CA ALA A 31 -8.77 -13.55 19.55
C ALA A 31 -7.86 -13.69 18.33
N SER A 32 -7.93 -14.84 17.66
CA SER A 32 -7.20 -15.10 16.41
C SER A 32 -7.68 -14.22 15.26
N ALA A 33 -9.00 -14.05 15.09
CA ALA A 33 -9.55 -13.13 14.10
C ALA A 33 -9.09 -11.68 14.34
N GLU A 34 -9.10 -11.22 15.60
CA GLU A 34 -8.61 -9.90 15.96
C GLU A 34 -7.10 -9.72 15.65
N ALA A 35 -6.28 -10.75 15.90
CA ALA A 35 -4.87 -10.72 15.56
C ALA A 35 -4.65 -10.59 14.04
N LEU A 36 -5.43 -11.30 13.22
CA LEU A 36 -5.39 -11.20 11.76
C LEU A 36 -5.81 -9.81 11.27
N TYR A 37 -6.87 -9.23 11.83
CA TYR A 37 -7.27 -7.86 11.50
C TYR A 37 -6.20 -6.83 11.88
N ARG A 38 -5.58 -6.94 13.05
CA ARG A 38 -4.48 -6.06 13.45
C ARG A 38 -3.30 -6.16 12.49
N LEU A 39 -2.95 -7.38 12.08
CA LEU A 39 -1.90 -7.60 11.08
C LEU A 39 -2.27 -6.97 9.73
N ALA A 40 -3.52 -7.09 9.27
CA ALA A 40 -3.99 -6.46 8.05
C ALA A 40 -3.89 -4.92 8.11
N ILE A 41 -4.26 -4.32 9.25
CA ILE A 41 -4.13 -2.87 9.51
C ILE A 41 -2.66 -2.44 9.43
N ASP A 42 -1.77 -3.15 10.12
CA ASP A 42 -0.34 -2.82 10.14
C ASP A 42 0.26 -2.88 8.72
N ARG A 43 -0.07 -3.92 7.96
CA ARG A 43 0.38 -4.07 6.57
C ARG A 43 -0.15 -2.93 5.68
N THR A 44 -1.43 -2.57 5.83
CA THR A 44 -2.04 -1.46 5.09
C THR A 44 -1.35 -0.14 5.39
N SER A 45 -1.00 0.11 6.66
CA SER A 45 -0.28 1.31 7.08
C SER A 45 1.10 1.39 6.43
N ILE A 46 1.85 0.29 6.43
CA ILE A 46 3.18 0.20 5.79
C ILE A 46 3.09 0.47 4.28
N ILE A 47 2.15 -0.17 3.57
CA ILE A 47 1.95 0.03 2.14
C ILE A 47 1.62 1.50 1.84
N SER A 48 0.70 2.07 2.61
CA SER A 48 0.26 3.46 2.45
C SER A 48 1.41 4.45 2.67
N GLU A 49 2.25 4.24 3.67
CA GLU A 49 3.39 5.12 3.91
C GLU A 49 4.48 4.98 2.85
N ALA A 50 4.72 3.76 2.34
CA ALA A 50 5.62 3.55 1.21
C ALA A 50 5.14 4.31 -0.03
N VAL A 51 3.86 4.20 -0.38
CA VAL A 51 3.27 4.97 -1.50
C VAL A 51 3.39 6.47 -1.28
N ARG A 52 3.07 6.98 -0.09
CA ARG A 52 3.20 8.41 0.24
C ARG A 52 4.63 8.90 0.11
N ARG A 53 5.61 8.13 0.59
CA ARG A 53 7.03 8.49 0.49
C ARG A 53 7.47 8.63 -0.95
N GLU A 54 7.10 7.67 -1.81
CA GLU A 54 7.42 7.73 -3.24
C GLU A 54 6.75 8.93 -3.92
N LEU A 55 5.46 9.18 -3.65
CA LEU A 55 4.76 10.34 -4.19
C LEU A 55 5.42 11.66 -3.78
N ARG A 56 5.85 11.80 -2.51
CA ARG A 56 6.59 12.99 -2.06
C ARG A 56 7.92 13.17 -2.79
N THR A 57 8.63 12.08 -3.10
CA THR A 57 9.86 12.13 -3.89
C THR A 57 9.57 12.62 -5.31
N MET A 58 8.56 12.03 -5.98
CA MET A 58 8.17 12.44 -7.34
C MET A 58 7.77 13.92 -7.42
N ILE A 59 6.99 14.40 -6.46
CA ILE A 59 6.58 15.82 -6.39
C ILE A 59 7.80 16.73 -6.21
N ARG A 60 8.77 16.36 -5.37
CA ARG A 60 9.99 17.16 -5.14
C ARG A 60 10.95 17.16 -6.33
N GLU A 61 10.99 16.06 -7.08
CA GLU A 61 11.89 15.89 -8.22
C GLU A 61 11.31 16.46 -9.53
N THR A 62 10.04 16.85 -9.55
CA THR A 62 9.42 17.55 -10.68
C THR A 62 9.70 19.05 -10.51
N PRO A 63 10.65 19.67 -11.24
CA PRO A 63 10.86 21.10 -11.15
C PRO A 63 9.67 21.81 -11.81
N ASP A 64 9.26 22.96 -11.27
CA ASP A 64 8.26 23.89 -11.83
C ASP A 64 8.74 24.52 -13.17
N GLY A 65 9.19 23.70 -14.13
CA GLY A 65 9.91 24.12 -15.34
C GLY A 65 9.18 23.82 -16.65
N LEU A 66 7.85 23.67 -16.63
CA LEU A 66 7.01 23.53 -17.83
C LEU A 66 6.01 24.69 -18.00
N GLU A 67 6.22 25.80 -17.31
CA GLU A 67 5.59 27.07 -17.66
C GLU A 67 6.60 27.92 -18.45
N ASN A 68 6.20 28.35 -19.64
CA ASN A 68 6.91 29.22 -20.60
C ASN A 68 7.69 28.52 -21.72
N ALA A 69 6.96 27.78 -22.55
CA ALA A 69 7.23 27.71 -23.99
C ALA A 69 5.91 27.98 -24.75
N ALA A 70 5.52 29.25 -24.80
CA ALA A 70 4.48 29.78 -25.69
C ALA A 70 4.88 31.20 -26.13
#